data_AF-A0A7G1IAU7-F1
#
_entry.id   AF-A0A7G1IAU7-F1
#
_cell.length_a   1.000
_cell.length_b   1.000
_cell.length_c   1.000
_cell.angle_alpha   90.00
_cell.angle_beta   90.00
_cell.angle_gamma   90.00
#
_symmetry.space_group_name_H-M   'P 1'
#
loop_
_entity.id
_entity.type
_entity.pdbx_description
1 polymer ?
#
loop_
_entity_poly.entity_id
_entity_poly.type
_entity_poly.pdbx_seq_one_letter_code
_entity_poly.pdbx_strand_id
1 'polypeptide(L)' 'MWGGVGEIVAEAVRVVRDSGLPNKTDSMFTEIEGDTWDEVMAVVQRAVEAVAARAPRVSTVIKVDWRQGPSTR' A
#
# COMPACT_ATOMS: atom_id res chain seq x y z
N MET A 1 21.09 6.61 17.35
CA MET A 1 20.89 6.79 15.90
C MET A 1 19.43 6.51 15.51
N TRP A 2 18.48 7.34 15.97
CA TRP A 2 17.08 7.20 15.56
C TRP A 2 16.95 7.67 14.11
N GLY A 3 17.25 6.78 13.16
CA GLY A 3 16.87 6.97 11.76
C GLY A 3 15.36 6.77 11.67
N GLY A 4 14.62 7.84 11.38
CA GLY A 4 13.18 7.73 11.19
C GLY A 4 12.85 6.84 10.00
N VAL A 5 11.78 6.04 10.10
CA VAL A 5 11.31 5.17 9.00
C VAL A 5 10.67 5.96 7.85
N GLY A 6 10.63 7.29 7.94
CA GLY A 6 9.90 8.18 7.03
C GLY A 6 10.32 8.06 5.56
N GLU A 7 11.61 7.93 5.27
CA GLU A 7 12.07 7.77 3.87
C GLU A 7 11.57 6.46 3.25
N ILE A 8 11.66 5.36 4.00
CA ILE A 8 11.26 4.03 3.52
C ILE A 8 9.73 3.96 3.39
N VAL A 9 9.00 4.58 4.33
CA VAL A 9 7.53 4.71 4.24
C VAL A 9 7.13 5.55 3.01
N ALA A 10 7.86 6.62 2.70
CA ALA A 10 7.59 7.46 1.54
C ALA A 10 7.74 6.70 0.21
N GLU A 11 8.61 5.69 0.13
CA GLU A 11 8.73 4.82 -1.05
C GLU A 11 7.50 3.94 -1.24
N ALA A 12 6.99 3.30 -0.18
CA ALA A 12 5.75 2.53 -0.24
C ALA A 12 4.56 3.40 -0.68
N VAL A 13 4.45 4.61 -0.12
CA VAL A 13 3.40 5.56 -0.49
C VAL A 13 3.52 5.98 -1.96
N ARG A 14 4.75 6.16 -2.47
CA ARG A 14 4.97 6.48 -3.89
C ARG A 14 4.48 5.36 -4.80
N VAL A 15 4.82 4.10 -4.49
CA VAL A 15 4.36 2.93 -5.25
C VAL A 15 2.83 2.88 -5.32
N VAL A 16 2.16 3.18 -4.23
CA VAL A 16 0.69 3.26 -4.19
C VAL A 16 0.17 4.38 -5.09
N ARG A 17 0.73 5.58 -5.00
CA ARG A 17 0.29 6.72 -5.83
C ARG A 17 0.51 6.48 -7.31
N ASP A 18 1.63 5.85 -7.67
CA ASP A 18 2.00 5.53 -9.04
C ASP A 18 1.20 4.33 -9.62
N SER A 19 0.37 3.65 -8.80
CA SER A 19 -0.45 2.54 -9.27
C SER A 19 -1.58 2.94 -10.21
N GLY A 20 -1.98 4.21 -10.20
CA GLY A 20 -3.16 4.70 -10.92
C GLY A 20 -4.50 4.29 -10.28
N LEU A 21 -4.49 3.46 -9.23
CA LEU A 21 -5.70 3.11 -8.49
C LEU A 21 -6.14 4.26 -7.57
N PRO A 22 -7.46 4.44 -7.34
CA PRO A 22 -7.94 5.33 -6.29
C PRO A 22 -7.26 5.01 -4.95
N ASN A 23 -6.65 6.03 -4.36
CA ASN A 23 -5.91 5.87 -3.11
C ASN A 23 -6.00 7.11 -2.25
N LYS A 24 -5.83 6.92 -0.94
CA LYS A 24 -5.79 7.99 0.06
C LYS A 24 -4.78 7.63 1.15
N THR A 25 -3.84 8.52 1.43
CA THR A 25 -2.89 8.36 2.53
C THR A 25 -3.25 9.31 3.66
N ASP A 26 -3.35 8.81 4.89
CA ASP A 26 -3.45 9.59 6.11
C ASP A 26 -2.28 9.29 7.07
N SER A 27 -2.37 9.76 8.32
CA SER A 27 -1.31 9.59 9.31
C SER A 27 -1.12 8.14 9.79
N MET A 28 -2.11 7.27 9.58
CA MET A 28 -2.13 5.89 10.09
C MET A 28 -2.07 4.85 8.97
N PHE A 29 -2.72 5.11 7.83
CA PHE A 29 -2.86 4.13 6.76
C PHE A 29 -2.77 4.75 5.37
N THR A 30 -2.51 3.89 4.40
CA THR A 30 -2.76 4.17 2.98
C THR A 30 -3.86 3.24 2.50
N GLU A 31 -4.98 3.82 2.12
CA GLU A 31 -6.12 3.15 1.50
C GLU A 31 -5.90 3.07 -0.01
N ILE A 32 -6.23 1.92 -0.59
CA ILE A 32 -6.21 1.66 -2.03
C ILE A 32 -7.49 0.90 -2.40
N GLU A 33 -8.11 1.28 -3.51
CA GLU A 33 -9.34 0.63 -4.01
C GLU A 33 -9.10 0.15 -5.44
N GLY A 34 -9.59 -1.04 -5.77
CA GLY A 34 -9.53 -1.61 -7.11
C GLY A 34 -10.75 -2.47 -7.40
N ASP A 35 -11.00 -2.75 -8.67
CA ASP A 35 -12.14 -3.55 -9.11
C ASP A 35 -11.91 -5.04 -8.82
N THR A 36 -10.64 -5.46 -8.78
CA THR A 36 -10.26 -6.83 -8.51
C THR A 36 -9.30 -6.94 -7.31
N TRP A 37 -9.34 -8.10 -6.67
CA TRP A 37 -8.40 -8.44 -5.60
C TRP A 37 -6.95 -8.38 -6.09
N ASP A 38 -6.70 -8.92 -7.28
CA ASP A 38 -5.36 -9.07 -7.84
C ASP A 38 -4.71 -7.71 -8.13
N GLU A 39 -5.47 -6.73 -8.62
CA GLU A 39 -4.97 -5.37 -8.82
C GLU A 39 -4.49 -4.74 -7.52
N VAL A 40 -5.32 -4.81 -6.46
CA VAL A 40 -4.98 -4.26 -5.15
C VAL A 40 -3.75 -4.96 -4.56
N MET A 41 -3.73 -6.29 -4.58
CA MET A 41 -2.62 -7.05 -4.00
C MET A 41 -1.32 -6.91 -4.81
N ALA A 42 -1.38 -6.67 -6.12
CA ALA A 42 -0.21 -6.35 -6.93
C ALA A 42 0.43 -5.00 -6.51
N VAL A 43 -0.39 -4.00 -6.12
CA VAL A 43 0.15 -2.75 -5.55
C VAL A 43 0.80 -3.00 -4.20
N VAL A 44 0.14 -3.77 -3.33
CA VAL A 44 0.69 -4.11 -2.00
C VAL A 44 2.03 -4.83 -2.14
N GLN A 45 2.11 -5.82 -3.03
CA GLN A 45 3.35 -6.57 -3.28
C GLN A 45 4.48 -5.62 -3.67
N ARG A 46 4.28 -4.75 -4.66
CA ARG A 46 5.30 -3.77 -5.09
C ARG A 46 5.71 -2.83 -3.97
N ALA A 47 4.77 -2.41 -3.11
CA ALA A 47 5.06 -1.55 -1.98
C ALA A 47 5.94 -2.27 -0.94
N VAL A 48 5.64 -3.54 -0.65
CA VAL A 48 6.47 -4.37 0.24
C VAL A 48 7.86 -4.60 -0.35
N GLU A 49 7.97 -4.89 -1.65
CA GLU A 49 9.25 -5.09 -2.33
C GLU A 49 10.13 -3.83 -2.31
N ALA A 50 9.54 -2.64 -2.52
CA ALA A 50 10.25 -1.37 -2.43
C ALA A 50 10.87 -1.16 -1.03
N VAL A 51 10.10 -1.42 0.03
CA VAL A 51 10.58 -1.33 1.42
C VAL A 51 11.64 -2.41 1.69
N ALA A 52 11.43 -3.64 1.21
CA ALA A 52 12.34 -4.76 1.43
C ALA A 52 13.71 -4.56 0.78
N ALA A 53 13.81 -3.75 -0.28
CA ALA A 53 15.08 -3.36 -0.86
C ALA A 53 15.96 -2.53 0.09
N ARG A 54 15.37 -1.89 1.12
CA ARG A 54 16.07 -1.00 2.07
C ARG A 54 16.03 -1.49 3.52
N ALA A 55 15.25 -2.52 3.83
CA ALA A 55 15.10 -3.04 5.18
C ALA A 55 15.25 -4.57 5.21
N PRO A 56 15.96 -5.13 6.22
CA PRO A 56 16.18 -6.58 6.31
C PRO A 56 14.90 -7.37 6.61
N ARG A 57 13.82 -6.70 7.03
CA ARG A 57 12.51 -7.28 7.28
C ARG A 57 11.44 -6.22 7.06
N VAL A 58 10.34 -6.63 6.44
CA VAL A 58 9.11 -5.83 6.32
C VAL A 58 7.99 -6.54 7.06
N SER A 59 7.23 -5.78 7.86
CA SER A 59 5.99 -6.26 8.47
C SER A 59 4.84 -5.47 7.87
N THR A 60 3.92 -6.16 7.20
CA THR A 60 2.79 -5.54 6.51
C THR A 60 1.49 -5.95 7.19
N VAL A 61 0.65 -4.98 7.52
CA VAL A 61 -0.70 -5.19 8.04
C VAL A 61 -1.67 -4.69 6.99
N ILE A 62 -2.62 -5.56 6.59
CA ILE A 62 -3.64 -5.24 5.61
C ILE A 62 -4.99 -5.52 6.26
N LYS A 63 -5.90 -4.55 6.14
CA LYS A 63 -7.31 -4.72 6.47
C LYS A 63 -8.08 -4.49 5.17
N VAL A 64 -8.83 -5.48 4.73
CA VAL A 64 -9.58 -5.41 3.46
C VAL A 64 -11.07 -5.44 3.74
N ASP A 65 -11.78 -4.49 3.15
CA ASP A 65 -13.22 -4.57 2.97
C ASP A 65 -13.48 -5.17 1.59
N TRP A 66 -14.06 -6.38 1.55
CA TRP A 66 -14.29 -7.12 0.31
C TRP A 66 -15.77 -7.42 0.14
N ARG A 67 -16.33 -6.98 -0.99
CA ARG A 67 -17.74 -7.20 -1.35
C ARG A 67 -17.84 -7.71 -2.77
N GLN A 68 -18.68 -8.72 -2.98
CA GLN A 68 -19.09 -9.15 -4.32
C GLN A 68 -20.25 -8.27 -4.82
N GLY A 69 -20.21 -7.86 -6.08
CA GLY A 69 -21.24 -7.03 -6.72
C GLY A 69 -20.88 -5.55 -6.81
N PRO A 70 -21.62 -4.76 -7.61
CA PRO A 70 -21.24 -3.40 -7.99
C PRO A 70 -20.98 -2.52 -6.78
N SER A 71 -19.88 -1.76 -6.78
CA SER A 71 -19.55 -0.79 -5.75
C SER A 71 -20.53 0.39 -5.83
N THR A 72 -21.45 0.50 -4.86
CA THR A 72 -22.17 1.75 -4.64
C THR A 72 -21.26 2.59 -3.75
N ARG A 73 -20.58 3.58 -4.34
CA ARG A 73 -19.87 4.61 -3.58
C ARG A 73 -20.87 5.56 -2.95
#